data_AF-A0A0D8IY35-F1
#
_entry.id   AF-A0A0D8IY35-F1
#
_cell.length_a   1.000
_cell.length_b   1.000
_cell.length_c   1.000
_cell.angle_alpha   90.00
_cell.angle_beta   90.00
_cell.angle_gamma   90.00
#
_symmetry.space_group_name_H-M   'P 1'
#
loop_
_entity.id
_entity.type
_entity.pdbx_description
1 polymer ?
#
loop_
_entity_poly.entity_id
_entity_poly.type
_entity_poly.pdbx_seq_one_letter_code
_entity_poly.pdbx_strand_id
1 'polypeptide(L)'
;MKKIVMLNCLRANSVCTGAACLQAFNAKTKTFARYGAEPLELVAFFRCNGCDAPQDDAGMEEKIERLLQLRPDAAHMGVCTRRKADGTRCPTIQKVADRLAAEGVVLVDGTH
;
A
#
# COMPACT_ATOMS: atom_id res chain seq x y z
N MET A 1 -11.03 15.91 2.12
CA MET A 1 -10.16 14.99 2.88
C MET A 1 -9.98 13.75 2.04
N LYS A 2 -8.74 13.40 1.70
CA LYS A 2 -8.42 12.19 0.93
C LYS A 2 -8.09 11.00 1.83
N LYS A 3 -8.71 9.86 1.55
CA LYS A 3 -8.46 8.59 2.22
C LYS A 3 -7.31 7.87 1.54
N ILE A 4 -6.27 7.59 2.31
CA ILE A 4 -5.03 6.98 1.82
C ILE A 4 -4.89 5.59 2.44
N VAL A 5 -4.49 4.63 1.61
CA VAL A 5 -4.00 3.33 2.07
C VAL A 5 -2.54 3.17 1.70
N MET A 6 -1.77 2.50 2.55
CA MET A 6 -0.39 2.13 2.25
C MET A 6 -0.30 0.63 2.06
N LEU A 7 0.26 0.19 0.93
CA LEU A 7 0.54 -1.22 0.66
C LEU A 7 2.01 -1.50 0.91
N ASN A 8 2.29 -2.48 1.76
CA ASN A 8 3.64 -2.84 2.15
C ASN A 8 3.84 -4.36 2.15
N CYS A 9 5.09 -4.80 1.96
CA CYS A 9 5.44 -6.22 2.01
C CYS A 9 5.62 -6.68 3.47
N LEU A 10 5.13 -7.88 3.81
CA LEU A 10 5.35 -8.49 5.13
C LEU A 10 6.82 -8.86 5.36
N ARG A 11 7.54 -9.29 4.32
CA ARG A 11 8.97 -9.64 4.41
C ARG A 11 9.82 -8.50 4.98
N ALA A 12 9.43 -7.24 4.75
CA ALA A 12 10.16 -6.09 5.27
C ALA A 12 10.05 -5.95 6.80
N ASN A 13 9.08 -6.58 7.46
CA ASN A 13 8.85 -6.41 8.90
C ASN A 13 10.00 -6.94 9.78
N SER A 14 10.89 -7.79 9.26
CA SER A 14 12.09 -8.19 10.01
C SER A 14 13.03 -7.03 10.32
N VAL A 15 12.94 -5.92 9.57
CA VAL A 15 13.80 -4.74 9.73
C VAL A 15 13.06 -3.40 9.67
N CYS A 16 11.85 -3.37 9.12
CA CYS A 16 11.07 -2.16 8.85
C CYS A 16 9.89 -2.05 9.82
N THR A 17 9.90 -0.99 10.64
CA THR A 17 8.79 -0.63 11.54
C THR A 17 7.70 0.20 10.86
N GLY A 18 7.92 0.63 9.61
CA GLY A 18 7.05 1.58 8.91
C GLY A 18 7.26 3.05 9.32
N ALA A 19 8.21 3.35 10.22
CA ALA A 19 8.44 4.70 10.73
C ALA A 19 8.64 5.75 9.62
N ALA A 20 9.49 5.48 8.63
CA ALA A 20 9.73 6.41 7.53
C ALA A 20 8.49 6.63 6.64
N CYS A 21 7.64 5.60 6.45
CA CYS A 21 6.36 5.76 5.72
C CYS A 21 5.42 6.70 6.46
N LEU A 22 5.28 6.50 7.78
CA LEU A 22 4.41 7.32 8.63
C LEU A 22 4.94 8.74 8.81
N GLN A 23 6.26 8.92 8.95
CA GLN A 23 6.88 10.26 8.98
C GLN A 23 6.63 11.01 7.68
N ALA A 24 6.82 10.36 6.53
CA ALA A 24 6.54 10.97 5.23
C ALA A 24 5.06 11.35 5.07
N PHE A 25 4.13 10.53 5.56
CA PHE A 25 2.70 10.81 5.56
C PHE A 25 2.33 11.98 6.48
N ASN A 26 2.75 11.94 7.75
CA ASN A 26 2.43 12.96 8.75
C ASN A 26 2.99 14.33 8.36
N ALA A 27 4.20 14.37 7.79
CA ALA A 27 4.83 15.59 7.31
C ALA A 27 4.41 15.98 5.88
N LYS A 28 3.57 15.17 5.21
CA LYS A 28 3.19 15.32 3.79
C LYS A 28 4.40 15.56 2.85
N THR A 29 5.45 14.76 3.00
CA THR A 29 6.67 14.85 2.17
C THR A 29 6.75 13.72 1.16
N LYS A 30 7.78 13.74 0.31
CA LYS A 30 8.06 12.68 -0.68
C LYS A 30 6.86 12.48 -1.60
N THR A 31 6.38 11.26 -1.75
CA THR A 31 5.22 10.99 -2.63
C THR A 31 3.92 11.61 -2.12
N PHE A 32 3.83 11.94 -0.82
CA PHE A 32 2.65 12.60 -0.24
C PHE A 32 2.64 14.13 -0.47
N ALA A 33 3.76 14.74 -0.89
CA ALA A 33 3.81 16.17 -1.22
C ALA A 33 2.84 16.55 -2.35
N ARG A 34 2.50 15.58 -3.21
CA ARG A 34 1.53 15.73 -4.30
C ARG A 34 0.14 16.20 -3.86
N TYR A 35 -0.21 16.01 -2.59
CA TYR A 35 -1.52 16.38 -2.07
C TYR A 35 -1.58 17.83 -1.58
N GLY A 36 -0.43 18.51 -1.43
CA GLY A 36 -0.37 19.90 -0.96
C GLY A 36 -1.19 20.14 0.32
N ALA A 37 -2.08 21.12 0.26
CA ALA A 37 -2.94 21.50 1.40
C ALA A 37 -4.05 20.48 1.71
N GLU A 38 -4.40 19.56 0.80
CA GLU A 38 -5.51 18.61 0.96
C GLU A 38 -5.35 17.78 2.25
N PRO A 39 -6.31 17.80 3.20
CA PRO A 39 -6.26 16.96 4.39
C PRO A 39 -6.23 15.47 4.04
N LEU A 40 -5.37 14.71 4.70
CA LEU A 40 -5.22 13.27 4.46
C LEU A 40 -5.65 12.47 5.69
N GLU A 41 -6.25 11.32 5.46
CA GLU A 41 -6.57 10.32 6.47
C GLU A 41 -5.95 8.98 6.06
N LEU A 42 -5.12 8.39 6.94
CA LEU A 42 -4.59 7.04 6.71
C LEU A 42 -5.64 6.03 7.18
N VAL A 43 -6.35 5.42 6.22
CA VAL A 43 -7.47 4.51 6.54
C VAL A 43 -7.07 3.04 6.58
N ALA A 44 -5.90 2.68 6.03
CA ALA A 44 -5.31 1.36 6.21
C ALA A 44 -3.78 1.37 6.04
N PHE A 45 -3.11 0.54 6.86
CA PHE A 45 -1.70 0.20 6.72
C PHE A 45 -1.58 -1.30 6.41
N PHE A 46 -1.60 -1.63 5.12
CA PHE A 46 -1.75 -2.99 4.63
C PHE A 46 -0.41 -3.72 4.53
N ARG A 47 -0.42 -4.99 4.93
CA ARG A 47 0.66 -5.96 4.71
C ARG A 47 0.08 -7.21 4.06
N CYS A 48 0.80 -7.74 3.06
CA CYS A 48 0.48 -9.07 2.51
C CYS A 48 0.65 -10.17 3.58
N ASN A 49 0.23 -11.40 3.28
CA ASN A 49 0.34 -12.53 4.23
C ASN A 49 1.67 -13.30 4.12
N GLY A 50 2.62 -12.81 3.32
CA GLY A 50 3.93 -13.45 3.15
C GLY A 50 4.05 -14.19 1.82
N CYS A 51 5.27 -14.66 1.52
CA CYS A 51 5.57 -15.34 0.26
C CYS A 51 5.15 -16.81 0.27
N ASP A 52 5.03 -17.40 1.46
CA ASP A 52 4.66 -18.81 1.66
C ASP A 52 3.14 -18.99 1.80
N ALA A 53 2.37 -17.89 1.70
CA ALA A 53 0.92 -17.94 1.70
C ALA A 53 0.39 -18.66 0.44
N PRO A 54 -0.70 -19.44 0.56
CA PRO A 54 -1.30 -20.13 -0.57
C PRO A 54 -1.88 -19.14 -1.59
N GLN A 55 -2.07 -19.59 -2.83
CA GLN A 55 -2.61 -18.72 -3.90
C GLN A 55 -4.06 -18.28 -3.63
N ASP A 56 -4.84 -19.15 -2.99
CA ASP A 56 -6.23 -18.98 -2.58
C ASP A 56 -6.35 -18.55 -1.10
N ASP A 57 -5.40 -17.78 -0.60
CA ASP A 57 -5.41 -17.24 0.77
C ASP A 57 -6.67 -16.40 1.04
N ALA A 58 -7.63 -17.00 1.75
CA ALA A 58 -8.88 -16.37 2.15
C ALA A 58 -8.65 -15.12 3.03
N GLY A 59 -7.62 -15.13 3.88
CA GLY A 59 -7.27 -13.97 4.71
C GLY A 59 -6.71 -12.80 3.87
N MET A 60 -6.05 -13.08 2.74
CA MET A 60 -5.70 -12.05 1.77
C MET A 60 -6.93 -11.46 1.08
N GLU A 61 -7.90 -12.30 0.71
CA GLU A 61 -9.13 -11.82 0.07
C GLU A 61 -9.96 -10.95 1.02
N GLU A 62 -10.13 -11.35 2.29
CA GLU A 62 -10.81 -10.54 3.32
C GLU A 62 -10.16 -9.16 3.48
N LYS A 63 -8.81 -9.09 3.47
CA LYS A 63 -8.09 -7.81 3.51
C LYS A 63 -8.36 -6.97 2.26
N ILE A 64 -8.43 -7.56 1.08
CA ILE A 64 -8.73 -6.84 -0.17
C ILE A 64 -10.15 -6.29 -0.11
N GLU A 65 -11.14 -7.11 0.24
CA GLU A 65 -12.53 -6.69 0.39
C GLU A 65 -12.66 -5.54 1.38
N ARG A 66 -11.95 -5.62 2.51
CA ARG A 66 -11.90 -4.52 3.49
C ARG A 66 -11.34 -3.23 2.89
N LEU A 67 -10.28 -3.29 2.10
CA LEU A 67 -9.73 -2.11 1.42
C LEU A 67 -10.73 -1.51 0.43
N LEU A 68 -11.46 -2.34 -0.34
CA LEU A 68 -12.47 -1.87 -1.28
C LEU A 68 -13.64 -1.17 -0.56
N GLN A 69 -14.11 -1.72 0.57
CA GLN A 69 -15.15 -1.11 1.39
C GLN A 69 -14.75 0.27 1.97
N LEU A 70 -13.46 0.46 2.28
CA LEU A 70 -12.95 1.75 2.76
C LEU A 70 -13.03 2.85 1.70
N ARG A 71 -13.12 2.48 0.41
CA ARG A 71 -13.15 3.38 -0.76
C ARG A 71 -12.04 4.43 -0.68
N PRO A 72 -10.77 4.03 -0.68
CA PRO A 72 -9.66 4.97 -0.60
C PRO A 72 -9.54 5.78 -1.89
N ASP A 73 -9.11 7.04 -1.78
CA ASP A 73 -8.79 7.88 -2.93
C ASP A 73 -7.49 7.42 -3.61
N ALA A 74 -6.52 6.96 -2.83
CA ALA A 74 -5.22 6.55 -3.33
C ALA A 74 -4.58 5.44 -2.51
N ALA A 75 -3.80 4.61 -3.20
CA ALA A 75 -2.99 3.55 -2.62
C ALA A 75 -1.50 3.84 -2.87
N HIS A 76 -0.78 4.15 -1.80
CA HIS A 76 0.68 4.32 -1.84
C HIS A 76 1.38 3.00 -1.62
N MET A 77 2.21 2.60 -2.58
CA MET A 77 2.87 1.30 -2.54
C MET A 77 4.34 1.50 -2.23
N GLY A 78 4.76 1.11 -1.02
CA GLY A 78 6.13 1.32 -0.56
C GLY A 78 7.15 0.59 -1.44
N VAL A 79 8.39 1.08 -1.47
CA VAL A 79 9.48 0.46 -2.25
C VAL A 79 9.71 -1.02 -1.92
N CYS A 80 9.40 -1.42 -0.68
CA CYS A 80 9.43 -2.82 -0.23
C CYS A 80 8.50 -3.76 -1.01
N THR A 81 7.57 -3.24 -1.80
CA THR A 81 6.67 -4.02 -2.66
C THR A 81 7.28 -4.37 -4.03
N ARG A 82 8.50 -3.89 -4.31
CA ARG A 82 9.27 -4.19 -5.52
C ARG A 82 10.34 -5.24 -5.25
N ARG A 83 10.60 -6.09 -6.25
CA ARG A 83 11.69 -7.07 -6.24
C ARG A 83 13.01 -6.34 -6.43
N LYS A 84 14.02 -6.71 -5.64
CA LYS A 84 15.37 -6.13 -5.75
C LYS A 84 16.08 -6.52 -7.05
N ALA A 85 15.78 -7.71 -7.58
CA ALA A 85 16.49 -8.27 -8.73
C ALA A 85 16.23 -7.50 -10.04
N ASP A 86 14.97 -7.11 -10.28
CA ASP A 86 14.52 -6.56 -11.56
C ASP A 86 13.66 -5.28 -11.39
N GLY A 87 13.41 -4.83 -10.16
CA GLY A 87 12.58 -3.66 -9.86
C GLY A 87 11.07 -3.87 -10.07
N THR A 88 10.64 -5.05 -10.52
CA THR A 88 9.22 -5.35 -10.79
C THR A 88 8.40 -5.42 -9.51
N ARG A 89 7.10 -5.14 -9.59
CA ARG A 89 6.21 -5.24 -8.42
C ARG A 89 5.99 -6.71 -8.07
N CYS A 90 5.95 -7.01 -6.77
CA CYS A 90 5.53 -8.31 -6.26
C CYS A 90 4.13 -8.68 -6.79
N PRO A 91 3.94 -9.88 -7.38
CA PRO A 91 2.65 -10.29 -7.96
C PRO A 91 1.47 -10.22 -6.98
N THR A 92 1.69 -10.59 -5.71
CA THR A 92 0.65 -10.47 -4.67
C THR A 92 0.22 -9.03 -4.47
N ILE A 93 1.16 -8.07 -4.44
CA ILE A 93 0.82 -6.65 -4.31
C ILE A 93 0.22 -6.11 -5.61
N GLN A 94 0.67 -6.61 -6.77
CA GLN A 94 0.08 -6.25 -8.07
C GLN A 94 -1.39 -6.65 -8.13
N LYS A 95 -1.76 -7.88 -7.71
CA LYS A 95 -3.17 -8.31 -7.60
C LYS A 95 -4.01 -7.34 -6.75
N VAL A 96 -3.49 -6.92 -5.60
CA VAL A 96 -4.19 -5.95 -4.72
C VAL A 96 -4.32 -4.59 -5.42
N ALA A 97 -3.26 -4.11 -6.05
CA ALA A 97 -3.25 -2.83 -6.77
C ALA A 97 -4.24 -2.82 -7.95
N ASP A 98 -4.29 -3.91 -8.72
CA ASP A 98 -5.21 -4.04 -9.86
C ASP A 98 -6.68 -4.04 -9.39
N ARG A 99 -6.99 -4.73 -8.29
CA ARG A 99 -8.33 -4.72 -7.67
C ARG A 99 -8.74 -3.33 -7.20
N LEU A 100 -7.81 -2.57 -6.62
CA LEU A 100 -8.07 -1.19 -6.22
C LEU A 100 -8.22 -0.26 -7.44
N ALA A 101 -7.38 -0.40 -8.45
CA ALA A 101 -7.46 0.40 -9.67
C ALA A 101 -8.77 0.18 -10.43
N ALA A 102 -9.30 -1.05 -10.42
CA ALA A 102 -10.61 -1.37 -10.99
C ALA A 102 -11.77 -0.57 -10.36
N GLU A 103 -11.63 -0.17 -9.09
CA GLU A 103 -12.56 0.71 -8.37
C GLU A 103 -12.21 2.20 -8.48
N GLY A 104 -11.25 2.57 -9.35
CA GLY A 104 -10.85 3.96 -9.58
C GLY A 104 -9.86 4.52 -8.55
N VAL A 105 -9.27 3.68 -7.68
CA VAL A 105 -8.27 4.13 -6.70
C VAL A 105 -6.98 4.56 -7.42
N VAL A 106 -6.45 5.73 -7.08
CA VAL A 106 -5.19 6.23 -7.65
C VAL A 106 -4.01 5.44 -7.09
N LEU A 107 -3.30 4.72 -7.96
CA LEU A 107 -2.08 4.01 -7.57
C LEU A 107 -0.88 4.96 -7.56
N VAL A 108 -0.15 4.99 -6.44
CA VAL A 108 1.04 5.81 -6.27
C VAL A 108 2.24 4.95 -5.93
N ASP A 109 3.28 5.05 -6.75
CA ASP A 109 4.55 4.39 -6.50
C ASP A 109 5.37 5.15 -5.47
N GLY A 110 5.64 4.48 -4.34
CA GLY A 110 6.48 4.97 -3.26
C GLY A 110 5.71 5.51 -2.06
N THR A 111 6.48 5.68 -0.98
CA THR A 111 6.06 6.34 0.26
C THR A 111 7.10 7.40 0.61
N HIS A 112 8.24 6.96 1.15
CA HIS A 112 9.38 7.77 1.60
C HIS A 112 10.61 7.67 0.70
#